data_AF-A0A6D2JSQ7-F1
#
_entry.id   AF-A0A6D2JSQ7-F1
#
_cell.length_a   1.000
_cell.length_b   1.000
_cell.length_c   1.000
_cell.angle_alpha   90.00
_cell.angle_beta   90.00
_cell.angle_gamma   90.00
#
_symmetry.space_group_name_H-M   'P 1'
#
loop_
_entity.id
_entity.type
_entity.pdbx_description
1 polymer ?
#
loop_
_entity_poly.entity_id
_entity_poly.type
_entity_poly.pdbx_seq_one_letter_code
_entity_poly.pdbx_strand_id
1 'polypeptide(L)'
;MNWKTNYNIPEVLLDDITHTFKTVLPLPNKTPESYYETKKLTRSLGFPCHKIDVCEDNCMLFWKEEDRGLVQCRFCGKARYQSNVGRSGKKIPKQRMFYQPIADRLKQLYQSKTTASQLRWHAEHLSPEGEMHHPSDGKVWKHFQKTYNVSRKENFKMRAALMWTISDFPAYGMLAGWMTHGRLACLYCMDETIGLVAKWKKTQLV
;
A
#
# COMPACT_ATOMS: atom_id res chain seq x y z
N MET A 1 -9.13 3.08 -7.13
CA MET A 1 -10.32 2.81 -7.95
C MET A 1 -10.71 4.08 -8.71
N ASN A 2 -10.27 4.22 -9.97
CA ASN A 2 -10.60 5.38 -10.82
C ASN A 2 -11.61 5.07 -11.93
N TRP A 3 -12.17 3.86 -11.99
CA TRP A 3 -13.18 3.44 -12.97
C TRP A 3 -14.39 4.39 -13.06
N LYS A 4 -14.98 4.78 -11.91
CA LYS A 4 -16.10 5.75 -11.88
C LYS A 4 -15.74 7.08 -12.58
N THR A 5 -14.54 7.61 -12.33
CA THR A 5 -14.06 8.86 -12.93
C THR A 5 -13.54 8.69 -14.36
N ASN A 6 -12.94 7.55 -14.70
CA ASN A 6 -12.34 7.30 -16.02
C ASN A 6 -13.41 6.99 -17.08
N TYR A 7 -14.52 6.37 -16.67
CA TYR A 7 -15.60 5.97 -17.58
C TYR A 7 -16.92 6.68 -17.29
N ASN A 8 -16.91 7.72 -16.45
CA ASN A 8 -18.07 8.52 -16.07
C ASN A 8 -19.29 7.66 -15.65
N ILE A 9 -19.04 6.64 -14.82
CA ILE A 9 -20.06 5.66 -14.44
C ILE A 9 -21.07 6.32 -13.48
N PRO A 10 -22.38 6.31 -13.80
CA PRO A 10 -23.41 6.84 -12.91
C PRO A 10 -23.45 6.09 -11.58
N GLU A 11 -23.83 6.77 -10.50
CA GLU A 11 -23.94 6.15 -9.17
C GLU A 11 -24.99 5.02 -9.14
N VAL A 12 -26.12 5.25 -9.78
CA VAL A 12 -27.23 4.28 -9.88
C VAL A 12 -26.76 2.95 -10.46
N LEU A 13 -25.93 2.98 -11.51
CA LEU A 13 -25.37 1.76 -12.10
C LEU A 13 -24.45 1.02 -11.12
N LEU A 14 -23.75 1.73 -10.25
CA LEU A 14 -22.91 1.10 -9.22
C LEU A 14 -23.74 0.47 -8.12
N ASP A 15 -24.89 1.06 -7.78
CA ASP A 15 -25.85 0.49 -6.85
C ASP A 15 -26.45 -0.80 -7.43
N ASP A 16 -26.85 -0.80 -8.71
CA ASP A 16 -27.38 -2.00 -9.40
C ASP A 16 -26.34 -3.14 -9.46
N ILE A 17 -25.08 -2.82 -9.74
CA ILE A 17 -23.98 -3.80 -9.70
C ILE A 17 -23.84 -4.37 -8.29
N THR A 18 -23.85 -3.51 -7.27
CA THR A 18 -23.71 -3.92 -5.86
C THR A 18 -24.88 -4.83 -5.44
N HIS A 19 -26.09 -4.47 -5.85
CA HIS A 19 -27.29 -5.28 -5.63
C HIS A 19 -27.21 -6.64 -6.33
N THR A 20 -26.71 -6.69 -7.57
CA THR A 20 -26.50 -7.94 -8.30
C THR A 20 -25.54 -8.88 -7.56
N PHE A 21 -24.44 -8.35 -7.00
CA PHE A 21 -23.54 -9.16 -6.18
C PHE A 21 -24.22 -9.65 -4.88
N LYS A 22 -25.04 -8.80 -4.26
CA LYS A 22 -25.80 -9.16 -3.04
C LYS A 22 -26.72 -10.34 -3.26
N THR A 23 -27.38 -10.41 -4.43
CA THR A 23 -28.36 -11.45 -4.77
C THR A 23 -27.72 -12.75 -5.25
N VAL A 24 -26.61 -12.67 -5.99
CA VAL A 24 -25.91 -13.85 -6.53
C VAL A 24 -25.15 -14.62 -5.44
N LEU A 25 -24.71 -13.95 -4.38
CA LEU A 25 -23.93 -14.58 -3.31
C LEU A 25 -24.82 -15.36 -2.33
N PRO A 26 -24.39 -16.55 -1.88
CA PRO A 26 -25.17 -17.40 -0.98
C PRO A 26 -25.46 -16.69 0.35
N LEU A 27 -26.68 -16.84 0.86
CA LEU A 27 -27.11 -16.27 2.13
C LEU A 27 -26.66 -17.14 3.32
N PRO A 28 -26.35 -16.55 4.49
CA PRO A 28 -26.37 -15.11 4.78
C PRO A 28 -25.05 -14.42 4.40
N ASN A 29 -25.11 -13.41 3.52
CA ASN A 29 -23.94 -12.63 3.12
C ASN A 29 -23.96 -11.21 3.74
N LYS A 30 -22.77 -10.68 4.03
CA LYS A 30 -22.58 -9.32 4.58
C LYS A 30 -22.20 -8.30 3.50
N THR A 31 -22.47 -8.57 2.21
CA THR A 31 -22.09 -7.60 1.17
C THR A 31 -22.92 -6.32 1.30
N PRO A 32 -22.31 -5.16 1.01
CA PRO A 32 -23.01 -3.88 0.99
C PRO A 32 -24.15 -3.88 -0.03
N GLU A 33 -25.13 -3.00 0.17
CA GLU A 33 -26.31 -2.86 -0.70
C GLU A 33 -26.23 -1.64 -1.63
N SER A 34 -25.23 -0.78 -1.44
CA SER A 34 -25.01 0.40 -2.27
C SER A 34 -23.53 0.71 -2.50
N TYR A 35 -23.27 1.54 -3.51
CA TYR A 35 -21.98 2.16 -3.73
C TYR A 35 -21.53 2.99 -2.53
N TYR A 36 -22.45 3.68 -1.85
CA TYR A 36 -22.12 4.45 -0.65
C TYR A 36 -21.61 3.56 0.47
N GLU A 37 -22.30 2.45 0.76
CA GLU A 37 -21.85 1.49 1.77
C GLU A 37 -20.52 0.86 1.38
N THR A 38 -20.36 0.45 0.12
CA THR A 38 -19.10 -0.05 -0.43
C THR A 38 -17.96 0.97 -0.27
N LYS A 39 -18.24 2.26 -0.49
CA LYS A 39 -17.30 3.36 -0.31
C LYS A 39 -16.98 3.61 1.15
N LYS A 40 -17.94 3.45 2.06
CA LYS A 40 -17.76 3.57 3.52
C LYS A 40 -16.91 2.42 4.05
N LEU A 41 -17.17 1.20 3.58
CA LEU A 41 -16.37 0.00 3.79
C LEU A 41 -14.93 0.21 3.32
N THR A 42 -14.73 0.58 2.05
CA THR A 42 -13.37 0.82 1.52
C THR A 42 -12.65 1.99 2.19
N ARG A 43 -13.39 2.96 2.74
CA ARG A 43 -12.82 4.01 3.61
C ARG A 43 -12.33 3.45 4.94
N SER A 44 -13.02 2.49 5.56
CA SER A 44 -12.55 1.83 6.79
C SER A 44 -11.35 0.92 6.53
N LEU A 45 -11.20 0.41 5.31
CA LEU A 45 -9.96 -0.29 4.88
C LEU A 45 -8.76 0.65 4.73
N GLY A 46 -8.97 1.97 4.85
CA GLY A 46 -8.02 2.89 5.45
C GLY A 46 -6.60 2.88 4.90
N PHE A 47 -6.41 3.08 3.59
CA PHE A 47 -5.09 3.51 3.08
C PHE A 47 -5.03 5.04 3.03
N PRO A 48 -4.47 5.72 4.05
CA PRO A 48 -4.26 7.15 3.96
C PRO A 48 -3.38 7.45 2.75
N CYS A 49 -3.96 8.04 1.71
CA CYS A 49 -3.20 8.51 0.57
C CYS A 49 -2.79 9.95 0.83
N HIS A 50 -1.53 10.17 1.17
CA HIS A 50 -0.95 11.50 1.28
C HIS A 50 -0.61 12.04 -0.10
N LYS A 51 -1.04 13.26 -0.39
CA LYS A 51 -0.58 14.00 -1.56
C LYS A 51 0.62 14.83 -1.12
N ILE A 52 1.75 14.64 -1.78
CA ILE A 52 2.98 15.38 -1.50
C ILE A 52 3.35 16.13 -2.76
N ASP A 53 3.65 17.42 -2.62
CA ASP A 53 4.09 18.22 -3.76
C ASP A 53 5.52 17.83 -4.10
N VAL A 54 5.83 17.81 -5.39
CA VAL A 54 7.15 17.39 -5.91
C VAL A 54 7.69 18.50 -6.79
N CYS A 55 9.01 18.68 -6.76
CA CYS A 55 9.70 19.51 -7.74
C CYS A 55 9.44 18.97 -9.16
N GLU A 56 9.24 19.84 -10.15
CA GLU A 56 8.99 19.41 -11.54
C GLU A 56 10.14 18.54 -12.12
N ASP A 57 11.37 18.75 -11.66
CA ASP A 57 12.54 17.93 -12.03
C ASP A 57 12.80 16.75 -11.07
N ASN A 58 11.86 16.45 -10.16
CA ASN A 58 11.99 15.41 -9.14
C ASN A 58 13.19 15.56 -8.18
N CYS A 59 13.83 16.74 -8.11
CA CYS A 59 14.98 16.97 -7.23
C CYS A 59 14.66 16.83 -5.73
N MET A 60 13.42 17.11 -5.33
CA MET A 60 12.97 16.95 -3.94
C MET A 60 11.46 16.80 -3.83
N LEU A 61 11.06 16.23 -2.69
CA LEU A 61 9.70 16.26 -2.17
C LEU A 61 9.54 17.46 -1.24
N PHE A 62 8.42 18.17 -1.31
CA PHE A 62 8.07 19.19 -0.33
C PHE A 62 7.41 18.50 0.87
N TRP A 63 8.22 17.95 1.77
CA TRP A 63 7.76 17.10 2.87
C TRP A 63 7.26 17.93 4.08
N LYS A 64 6.35 17.37 4.87
CA LYS A 64 5.62 18.09 5.94
C LYS A 64 6.55 18.74 6.97
N GLU A 65 5.99 19.68 7.74
CA GLU A 65 6.63 20.48 8.80
C GLU A 65 7.71 21.44 8.26
N GLU A 66 8.85 20.89 7.84
CA GLU A 66 10.07 21.63 7.51
C GLU A 66 9.99 22.34 6.14
N ASP A 67 9.27 21.77 5.18
CA ASP A 67 9.20 22.31 3.81
C ASP A 67 7.85 22.98 3.52
N ARG A 68 6.98 23.13 4.54
CA ARG A 68 5.62 23.68 4.35
C ARG A 68 5.67 25.10 3.77
N GLY A 69 6.63 25.91 4.23
CA GLY A 69 6.81 27.30 3.79
C GLY A 69 7.54 27.47 2.45
N LEU A 70 8.14 26.42 1.89
CA LEU A 70 8.91 26.53 0.65
C LEU A 70 7.99 26.78 -0.55
N VAL A 71 8.32 27.82 -1.29
CA VAL A 71 7.68 28.17 -2.57
C VAL A 71 8.52 27.74 -3.79
N GLN A 72 9.76 27.28 -3.56
CA GLN A 72 10.70 26.84 -4.59
C GLN A 72 11.55 25.67 -4.11
N CYS A 73 12.05 24.88 -5.06
CA CYS A 73 12.97 23.77 -4.81
C CYS A 73 14.31 24.27 -4.25
N ARG A 74 14.82 23.63 -3.19
CA ARG A 74 16.13 23.97 -2.60
C ARG A 74 17.32 23.59 -3.48
N PHE A 75 17.13 22.66 -4.43
CA PHE A 75 18.22 22.12 -5.25
C PHE A 75 18.31 22.79 -6.63
N CYS A 76 17.19 22.92 -7.35
CA CYS A 76 17.18 23.51 -8.69
C CYS A 76 16.54 24.92 -8.76
N GLY A 77 16.05 25.46 -7.63
CA GLY A 77 15.46 26.80 -7.57
C GLY A 77 14.09 26.96 -8.26
N LYS A 78 13.57 25.90 -8.90
CA LYS A 78 12.30 25.96 -9.63
C LYS A 78 11.10 26.15 -8.70
N ALA A 79 10.11 26.91 -9.18
CA ALA A 79 8.90 27.20 -8.43
C ALA A 79 8.07 25.94 -8.13
N ARG A 80 7.56 25.85 -6.89
CA ARG A 80 6.66 24.79 -6.43
C ARG A 80 5.28 24.88 -7.07
N TYR A 81 4.79 26.10 -7.29
CA TYR A 81 3.43 26.37 -7.74
C TYR A 81 3.41 26.86 -9.19
N GLN A 82 2.27 26.63 -9.87
CA GLN A 82 1.98 27.19 -11.19
C GLN A 82 1.79 28.71 -11.09
N SER A 83 2.21 29.43 -12.12
CA SER A 83 1.95 30.86 -12.31
C SER A 83 0.52 31.07 -12.82
N ASN A 84 -0.48 30.91 -11.96
CA ASN A 84 -1.87 31.14 -12.37
C ASN A 84 -2.16 32.64 -12.42
N VAL A 85 -2.38 33.16 -13.64
CA VAL A 85 -2.78 34.56 -13.91
C VAL A 85 -4.31 34.73 -13.95
N GLY A 86 -5.09 33.70 -13.65
CA GLY A 86 -6.55 33.83 -13.60
C GLY A 86 -7.20 32.72 -12.79
N ARG A 87 -8.22 33.10 -12.00
CA ARG A 87 -9.10 32.30 -11.14
C ARG A 87 -8.51 31.88 -9.79
N SER A 88 -8.97 32.64 -8.77
CA SER A 88 -8.89 32.34 -7.33
C SER A 88 -7.44 32.20 -6.84
N GLY A 89 -7.02 32.93 -5.80
CA GLY A 89 -5.65 32.89 -5.25
C GLY A 89 -5.16 31.53 -4.71
N LYS A 90 -5.76 30.41 -5.12
CA LYS A 90 -5.40 29.04 -4.80
C LYS A 90 -4.10 28.65 -5.50
N LYS A 91 -3.06 28.44 -4.69
CA LYS A 91 -1.76 27.91 -5.15
C LYS A 91 -1.91 26.45 -5.60
N ILE A 92 -1.66 26.20 -6.89
CA ILE A 92 -1.68 24.85 -7.49
C ILE A 92 -0.23 24.38 -7.66
N PRO A 93 0.20 23.28 -7.02
CA PRO A 93 1.53 22.73 -7.21
C PRO A 93 1.74 22.24 -8.65
N LYS A 94 2.96 22.42 -9.18
CA LYS A 94 3.29 21.97 -10.54
C LYS A 94 3.26 20.45 -10.68
N GLN A 95 3.67 19.73 -9.64
CA GLN A 95 3.67 18.26 -9.62
C GLN A 95 3.31 17.73 -8.23
N ARG A 96 2.66 16.57 -8.19
CA ARG A 96 2.30 15.86 -6.97
C ARG A 96 2.55 14.37 -7.11
N MET A 97 2.98 13.74 -6.02
CA MET A 97 2.98 12.29 -5.86
C MET A 97 1.93 11.86 -4.83
N PHE A 98 1.52 10.61 -4.96
CA PHE A 98 0.63 9.93 -4.02
C PHE A 98 1.48 8.98 -3.18
N TYR A 99 1.49 9.19 -1.87
CA TYR A 99 2.21 8.35 -0.92
C TYR A 99 1.23 7.64 0.00
N GLN A 100 1.32 6.32 0.04
CA GLN A 100 0.59 5.48 0.98
C GLN A 100 1.57 5.05 2.08
N PRO A 101 1.38 5.46 3.35
CA PRO A 101 2.23 5.08 4.47
C PRO A 101 2.45 3.58 4.55
N ILE A 102 3.72 3.19 4.50
CA ILE A 102 4.12 1.80 4.62
C ILE A 102 3.98 1.33 6.07
N ALA A 103 4.16 2.24 7.04
CA ALA A 103 4.14 1.90 8.46
C ALA A 103 2.82 1.24 8.88
N ASP A 104 1.68 1.80 8.50
CA ASP A 104 0.38 1.24 8.88
C ASP A 104 0.09 -0.07 8.14
N ARG A 105 0.57 -0.21 6.90
CA ARG A 105 0.50 -1.46 6.12
C ARG A 105 1.33 -2.57 6.77
N LEU A 106 2.54 -2.25 7.22
CA LEU A 106 3.38 -3.19 7.96
C LEU A 106 2.67 -3.60 9.26
N LYS A 107 2.17 -2.66 10.08
CA LYS A 107 1.43 -3.00 11.31
C LYS A 107 0.32 -4.03 11.05
N GLN A 108 -0.44 -3.86 9.96
CA GLN A 108 -1.49 -4.82 9.57
C GLN A 108 -0.93 -6.20 9.22
N LEU A 109 0.15 -6.28 8.43
CA LEU A 109 0.78 -7.57 8.13
C LEU A 109 1.23 -8.32 9.39
N TYR A 110 1.64 -7.60 10.43
CA TYR A 110 2.01 -8.17 11.73
C TYR A 110 0.81 -8.63 12.58
N GLN A 111 -0.44 -8.31 12.21
CA GLN A 111 -1.64 -8.79 12.92
C GLN A 111 -1.93 -10.27 12.65
N SER A 112 -1.53 -10.79 11.48
CA SER A 112 -1.62 -12.22 11.15
C SER A 112 -0.44 -12.96 11.77
N LYS A 113 -0.68 -13.94 12.65
CA LYS A 113 0.39 -14.73 13.28
C LYS A 113 1.29 -15.42 12.26
N THR A 114 0.69 -15.99 11.21
CA THR A 114 1.40 -16.70 10.13
C THR A 114 2.22 -15.73 9.28
N THR A 115 1.66 -14.59 8.92
CA THR A 115 2.40 -13.58 8.13
C THR A 115 3.51 -12.95 8.97
N ALA A 116 3.24 -12.67 10.25
CA ALA A 116 4.20 -12.12 11.19
C ALA A 116 5.38 -13.08 11.45
N SER A 117 5.16 -14.40 11.48
CA SER A 117 6.27 -15.36 11.62
C SER A 117 7.17 -15.34 10.39
N GLN A 118 6.60 -15.30 9.18
CA GLN A 118 7.36 -15.16 7.94
C GLN A 118 8.15 -13.84 7.89
N LEU A 119 7.53 -12.74 8.29
CA LEU A 119 8.19 -11.41 8.31
C LEU A 119 9.30 -11.32 9.36
N ARG A 120 9.17 -12.00 10.50
CA ARG A 120 10.20 -12.04 11.56
C ARG A 120 11.26 -13.09 11.32
N TRP A 121 11.04 -14.02 10.38
CA TRP A 121 11.95 -15.14 10.14
C TRP A 121 13.39 -14.67 9.95
N HIS A 122 13.65 -13.63 9.15
CA HIS A 122 15.02 -13.12 8.94
C HIS A 122 15.70 -12.56 10.20
N ALA A 123 14.94 -12.18 11.23
CA ALA A 123 15.45 -11.66 12.50
C ALA A 123 15.56 -12.75 13.58
N GLU A 124 14.70 -13.77 13.52
CA GLU A 124 14.65 -14.86 14.50
C GLU A 124 15.46 -16.10 14.06
N HIS A 125 15.72 -16.23 12.76
CA HIS A 125 16.50 -17.33 12.20
C HIS A 125 17.99 -17.17 12.52
N LEU A 126 18.59 -18.27 12.98
CA LEU A 126 20.03 -18.41 13.18
C LEU A 126 20.52 -19.55 12.30
N SER A 127 21.38 -19.24 11.34
CA SER A 127 22.15 -20.24 10.60
C SER A 127 23.40 -20.67 11.39
N PRO A 128 23.78 -21.95 11.34
CA PRO A 128 25.07 -22.42 11.81
C PRO A 128 26.24 -21.60 11.25
N GLU A 129 27.32 -21.49 12.01
CA GLU A 129 28.49 -20.70 11.62
C GLU A 129 29.18 -21.33 10.40
N GLY A 130 29.36 -20.54 9.33
CA GLY A 130 29.99 -20.98 8.08
C GLY A 130 29.01 -21.41 6.99
N GLU A 131 27.72 -21.56 7.29
CA GLU A 131 26.69 -21.93 6.32
C GLU A 131 25.76 -20.76 5.98
N MET A 132 25.25 -20.74 4.75
CA MET A 132 24.32 -19.71 4.26
C MET A 132 23.04 -20.39 3.77
N HIS A 133 22.00 -20.40 4.60
CA HIS A 133 20.68 -20.92 4.23
C HIS A 133 19.79 -19.85 3.59
N HIS A 134 20.09 -18.57 3.86
CA HIS A 134 19.42 -17.43 3.25
C HIS A 134 20.40 -16.28 3.03
N PRO A 135 20.20 -15.40 2.02
CA PRO A 135 21.03 -14.21 1.81
C PRO A 135 21.21 -13.30 3.04
N SER A 136 20.27 -13.35 4.01
CA SER A 136 20.39 -12.63 5.28
C SER A 136 21.51 -13.14 6.19
N ASP A 137 21.98 -14.37 5.99
CA ASP A 137 23.06 -14.98 6.77
C ASP A 137 24.44 -14.47 6.35
N GLY A 138 24.51 -13.87 5.15
CA GLY A 138 25.74 -13.35 4.58
C GLY A 138 26.37 -12.26 5.45
N LYS A 139 27.71 -12.25 5.48
CA LYS A 139 28.51 -11.26 6.23
C LYS A 139 28.12 -9.82 5.88
N VAL A 140 27.82 -9.56 4.61
CA VAL A 140 27.40 -8.23 4.11
C VAL A 140 26.05 -7.83 4.71
N TRP A 141 25.07 -8.74 4.76
CA TRP A 141 23.75 -8.44 5.33
C TRP A 141 23.83 -8.22 6.85
N LYS A 142 24.58 -9.07 7.57
CA LYS A 142 24.83 -8.90 9.00
C LYS A 142 25.57 -7.60 9.31
N HIS A 143 26.52 -7.20 8.46
CA HIS A 143 27.20 -5.91 8.55
C HIS A 143 26.24 -4.74 8.27
N PHE A 144 25.41 -4.87 7.23
CA PHE A 144 24.38 -3.88 6.88
C PHE A 144 23.32 -3.71 7.98
N GLN A 145 22.91 -4.78 8.65
CA GLN A 145 21.98 -4.68 9.77
C GLN A 145 22.60 -3.96 10.98
N LYS A 146 23.93 -4.02 11.09
CA LYS A 146 24.74 -3.28 12.07
C LYS A 146 25.22 -1.92 11.54
N THR A 147 24.71 -1.40 10.41
CA THR A 147 25.32 -0.23 9.76
C THR A 147 25.39 0.97 10.70
N TYR A 148 26.63 1.38 10.96
CA TYR A 148 27.03 2.53 11.76
C TYR A 148 27.07 3.77 10.87
N ASN A 149 26.43 4.87 11.30
CA ASN A 149 26.52 6.14 10.59
C ASN A 149 27.93 6.72 10.75
N VAL A 150 28.78 6.62 9.74
CA VAL A 150 30.17 7.11 9.82
C VAL A 150 30.23 8.63 10.08
N SER A 151 29.26 9.41 9.60
CA SER A 151 29.20 10.86 9.82
C SER A 151 28.76 11.22 11.24
N ARG A 152 27.85 10.45 11.85
CA ARG A 152 27.29 10.72 13.19
C ARG A 152 27.88 9.86 14.29
N LYS A 153 28.77 8.92 13.95
CA LYS A 153 29.41 7.96 14.85
C LYS A 153 28.44 7.14 15.73
N GLU A 154 27.25 6.86 15.22
CA GLU A 154 26.20 6.15 15.94
C GLU A 154 25.47 5.14 15.05
N ASN A 155 25.02 4.04 15.64
CA ASN A 155 24.08 3.14 14.99
C ASN A 155 22.73 3.86 14.84
N PHE A 156 22.21 3.94 13.62
CA PHE A 156 20.93 4.60 13.37
C PHE A 156 19.94 3.60 12.80
N LYS A 157 18.68 3.79 13.18
CA LYS A 157 17.57 3.06 12.58
C LYS A 157 17.39 3.57 11.15
N MET A 158 17.84 2.81 10.16
CA MET A 158 17.59 3.11 8.75
C MET A 158 16.08 3.22 8.51
N ARG A 159 15.64 4.37 8.01
CA ARG A 159 14.26 4.60 7.58
C ARG A 159 14.23 4.46 6.06
N ALA A 160 13.94 3.27 5.56
CA ALA A 160 13.73 3.05 4.13
C ALA A 160 12.35 3.59 3.71
N ALA A 161 12.29 4.32 2.61
CA ALA A 161 11.05 4.71 1.96
C ALA A 161 10.90 3.89 0.67
N LEU A 162 9.77 3.20 0.52
CA LEU A 162 9.43 2.46 -0.69
C LEU A 162 8.93 3.47 -1.73
N MET A 163 9.75 3.74 -2.75
CA MET A 163 9.49 4.79 -3.74
C MET A 163 8.43 4.37 -4.77
N TRP A 164 8.43 3.10 -5.17
CA TRP A 164 7.37 2.46 -5.93
C TRP A 164 7.37 0.95 -5.67
N THR A 165 6.19 0.34 -5.70
CA THR A 165 6.05 -1.11 -5.91
C THR A 165 5.54 -1.30 -7.34
N ILE A 166 6.28 -2.05 -8.17
CA ILE A 166 5.69 -2.62 -9.38
C ILE A 166 4.86 -3.79 -8.87
N SER A 167 3.60 -3.52 -8.58
CA SER A 167 2.67 -4.51 -8.04
C SER A 167 1.51 -4.63 -9.00
N ASP A 168 1.36 -5.83 -9.56
CA ASP A 168 0.14 -6.25 -10.23
C ASP A 168 -1.01 -6.33 -9.20
N PHE A 169 -2.25 -6.50 -9.70
CA PHE A 169 -3.45 -6.47 -8.86
C PHE A 169 -3.41 -7.50 -7.69
N PRO A 170 -2.84 -8.72 -7.84
CA PRO A 170 -2.60 -9.64 -6.73
C PRO A 170 -1.57 -9.13 -5.71
N ALA A 171 -0.44 -8.55 -6.17
CA ALA A 171 0.53 -7.94 -5.28
C ALA A 171 -0.04 -6.72 -4.55
N TYR A 172 -0.99 -5.98 -5.13
CA TYR A 172 -1.71 -4.91 -4.44
C TYR A 172 -2.47 -5.45 -3.23
N GLY A 173 -3.11 -6.62 -3.37
CA GLY A 173 -3.76 -7.35 -2.28
C GLY A 173 -2.83 -7.68 -1.11
N MET A 174 -1.75 -8.39 -1.43
CA MET A 174 -0.75 -8.80 -0.43
C MET A 174 -0.06 -7.59 0.22
N LEU A 175 0.33 -6.58 -0.56
CA LEU A 175 1.03 -5.40 -0.05
C LEU A 175 0.12 -4.47 0.73
N ALA A 176 -1.17 -4.46 0.45
CA ALA A 176 -2.14 -3.72 1.25
C ALA A 176 -2.21 -4.27 2.70
N GLY A 177 -1.70 -5.48 2.95
CA GLY A 177 -1.78 -6.15 4.24
C GLY A 177 -2.95 -7.12 4.35
N TRP A 178 -3.52 -7.58 3.22
CA TRP A 178 -4.76 -8.36 3.18
C TRP A 178 -4.48 -9.66 2.45
N MET A 179 -4.95 -10.75 3.02
CA MET A 179 -4.86 -12.04 2.36
C MET A 179 -5.90 -12.04 1.22
N THR A 180 -5.52 -11.91 -0.04
CA THR A 180 -6.50 -11.92 -1.17
C THR A 180 -6.95 -13.31 -1.60
N HIS A 181 -6.46 -14.35 -0.93
CA HIS A 181 -6.74 -15.74 -1.25
C HIS A 181 -6.91 -16.58 0.02
N GLY A 182 -7.75 -17.61 -0.03
CA GLY A 182 -7.97 -18.52 1.11
C GLY A 182 -9.02 -18.02 2.12
N ARG A 183 -9.11 -18.71 3.26
CA ARG A 183 -10.22 -18.59 4.21
C ARG A 183 -10.30 -17.22 4.91
N LEU A 184 -9.20 -16.45 4.93
CA LEU A 184 -9.10 -15.16 5.63
C LEU A 184 -9.25 -13.95 4.70
N ALA A 185 -9.71 -14.15 3.46
CA ALA A 185 -9.85 -13.07 2.50
C ALA A 185 -10.99 -12.10 2.80
N CYS A 186 -11.98 -12.51 3.59
CA CYS A 186 -13.10 -11.68 4.00
C CYS A 186 -12.83 -11.00 5.34
N LEU A 187 -12.95 -9.68 5.38
CA LEU A 187 -12.64 -8.87 6.57
C LEU A 187 -13.74 -8.77 7.61
N TYR A 188 -14.94 -9.14 7.20
CA TYR A 188 -16.11 -9.15 8.07
C TYR A 188 -16.36 -10.53 8.66
N CYS A 189 -15.76 -11.56 8.09
CA CYS A 189 -15.95 -12.94 8.52
C CYS A 189 -14.66 -13.50 9.12
N MET A 190 -13.47 -13.08 8.66
CA MET A 190 -12.17 -13.60 9.10
C MET A 190 -12.19 -15.14 9.23
N ASP A 191 -12.22 -15.68 10.45
CA ASP A 191 -12.24 -17.12 10.72
C ASP A 191 -13.62 -17.78 10.48
N GLU A 192 -14.70 -16.99 10.44
CA GLU A 192 -16.09 -17.44 10.19
C GLU A 192 -16.38 -17.71 8.71
N THR A 193 -15.40 -17.53 7.82
CA THR A 193 -15.61 -17.75 6.39
C THR A 193 -15.71 -19.26 6.11
N ILE A 194 -16.88 -19.73 5.66
CA ILE A 194 -17.05 -21.06 5.05
C ILE A 194 -16.51 -20.96 3.62
N GLY A 195 -15.20 -21.19 3.45
CA GLY A 195 -14.56 -21.07 2.14
C GLY A 195 -15.04 -22.14 1.17
N LEU A 196 -15.79 -21.75 0.14
CA LEU A 196 -15.90 -22.55 -1.08
C LEU A 196 -14.57 -22.45 -1.83
N VAL A 197 -13.69 -23.43 -1.60
CA VAL A 197 -12.51 -23.61 -2.44
C VAL A 197 -13.00 -24.13 -3.78
N ALA A 198 -13.05 -23.27 -4.80
CA ALA A 198 -13.18 -23.71 -6.18
C ALA A 198 -11.90 -24.50 -6.55
N LYS A 199 -11.94 -25.82 -6.39
CA LYS A 199 -10.95 -26.72 -6.97
C LYS A 199 -11.11 -26.67 -8.49
N TRP A 200 -10.32 -25.83 -9.15
CA TRP A 200 -10.09 -25.97 -10.59
C TRP A 200 -9.32 -27.27 -10.80
N LYS A 201 -10.03 -28.37 -11.10
CA LYS A 201 -9.39 -29.55 -11.69
C LYS A 201 -8.82 -29.09 -13.04
N LYS A 202 -7.51 -29.21 -13.23
CA LYS A 202 -6.91 -29.20 -14.56
C LYS A 202 -7.52 -30.37 -15.34
N THR A 203 -8.46 -30.06 -16.22
CA THR A 203 -8.80 -30.98 -17.31
C THR A 203 -7.58 -30.99 -18.23
N GLN A 204 -6.77 -32.05 -18.16
CA GLN A 204 -5.82 -32.34 -19.23
C GLN A 204 -6.66 -32.71 -20.45
N LEU A 205 -6.62 -31.85 -21.47
CA LEU A 205 -6.97 -32.24 -22.82
C LEU A 205 -5.71 -32.88 -23.42
N VAL A 206 -5.77 -34.19 -23.63
CA VAL A 206 -5.12 -34.88 -24.74
C VAL A 206 -6.26 -35.42 -25.60
#